data_AF-A0A2S6N4U2-F1
#
_entry.id   AF-A0A2S6N4U2-F1
#
_cell.length_a   1.000
_cell.length_b   1.000
_cell.length_c   1.000
_cell.angle_alpha   90.00
_cell.angle_beta   90.00
_cell.angle_gamma   90.00
#
_symmetry.space_group_name_H-M   'P 1'
#
loop_
_entity.id
_entity.type
_entity.pdbx_description
1 polymer ?
#
loop_
_entity_poly.entity_id
_entity_poly.type
_entity_poly.pdbx_seq_one_letter_code
_entity_poly.pdbx_strand_id
1 'polypeptide(L)'
;MSDTAAPTSADPPADPLTTVVIAFLAPMFLWAGDLALARAAAIETLAAYSVASHRSLIAAAKVIAFDLATLCSLSQSMAEDIAVVLALRLRGNANSMDRAAERNRQALETAERAAALAAKTAHCTEEAAAAAAEARQAVRDAKARTRAMPA
;
A
#
# COMPACT_ATOMS: atom_id res chain seq x y z
N MET A 1 -5.42 -49.37 -3.92
CA MET A 1 -6.35 -48.25 -4.14
C MET A 1 -5.57 -47.00 -3.79
N SER A 2 -5.06 -46.35 -4.83
CA SER A 2 -4.31 -45.10 -4.73
C SER A 2 -5.31 -43.99 -4.42
N ASP A 3 -5.04 -43.19 -3.40
CA ASP A 3 -5.73 -41.91 -3.24
C ASP A 3 -4.70 -40.79 -3.32
N THR A 4 -4.83 -40.05 -4.42
CA THR A 4 -4.00 -38.93 -4.84
C THR A 4 -4.55 -37.69 -4.17
N ALA A 5 -3.94 -37.24 -3.07
CA ALA A 5 -4.24 -35.94 -2.50
C ALA A 5 -3.47 -34.84 -3.26
N ALA A 6 -4.25 -33.91 -3.79
CA ALA A 6 -3.89 -32.78 -4.64
C ALA A 6 -2.83 -31.85 -4.04
N PRO A 7 -2.09 -31.11 -4.90
CA PRO A 7 -1.07 -30.17 -4.46
C PRO A 7 -1.66 -29.03 -3.63
N THR A 8 -1.08 -28.83 -2.44
CA THR A 8 -1.23 -27.63 -1.62
C THR A 8 -1.07 -26.40 -2.49
N SER A 9 -2.10 -25.56 -2.53
CA SER A 9 -2.06 -24.23 -3.14
C SER A 9 -0.87 -23.47 -2.55
N ALA A 10 0.22 -23.37 -3.31
CA ALA A 10 1.34 -22.53 -2.97
C ALA A 10 0.81 -21.10 -2.89
N ASP A 11 0.91 -20.49 -1.71
CA ASP A 11 0.72 -19.05 -1.57
C ASP A 11 1.56 -18.35 -2.64
N PRO A 12 1.01 -17.34 -3.35
CA PRO A 12 1.78 -16.59 -4.31
C PRO A 12 3.06 -16.08 -3.62
N PRO A 13 4.24 -16.19 -4.27
CA PRO A 13 5.48 -15.73 -3.65
C PRO A 13 5.32 -14.25 -3.34
N ALA A 14 5.37 -13.93 -2.03
CA ALA A 14 5.29 -12.56 -1.57
C ALA A 14 6.32 -11.71 -2.33
N ASP A 15 5.90 -10.54 -2.82
CA ASP A 15 6.79 -9.58 -3.46
C ASP A 15 8.07 -9.42 -2.61
N PRO A 16 9.28 -9.54 -3.20
CA PRO A 16 10.53 -9.54 -2.45
C PRO A 16 10.69 -8.26 -1.61
N LEU A 17 10.19 -7.12 -2.06
CA LEU A 17 10.22 -5.89 -1.28
C LEU A 17 9.29 -5.98 -0.07
N THR A 18 8.09 -6.50 -0.23
CA THR A 18 7.16 -6.79 0.88
C THR A 18 7.80 -7.70 1.93
N THR A 19 8.51 -8.75 1.48
CA THR A 19 9.25 -9.64 2.39
C THR A 19 10.31 -8.90 3.20
N VAL A 20 11.07 -8.02 2.56
CA VAL A 20 12.09 -7.18 3.23
C VAL A 20 11.45 -6.23 4.23
N VAL A 21 10.35 -5.56 3.86
CA VAL A 21 9.61 -4.66 4.75
C VAL A 21 9.11 -5.40 5.98
N ILE A 22 8.49 -6.58 5.81
CA ILE A 22 8.03 -7.41 6.93
C ILE A 22 9.21 -7.81 7.82
N ALA A 23 10.36 -8.16 7.26
CA ALA A 23 11.54 -8.51 8.04
C ALA A 23 12.05 -7.34 8.91
N PHE A 24 11.91 -6.10 8.45
CA PHE A 24 12.24 -4.91 9.24
C PHE A 24 11.18 -4.57 10.30
N LEU A 25 9.90 -4.80 10.00
CA LEU A 25 8.80 -4.50 10.91
C LEU A 25 8.64 -5.54 12.02
N ALA A 26 8.85 -6.82 11.72
CA ALA A 26 8.58 -7.92 12.66
C ALA A 26 9.28 -7.75 14.03
N PRO A 27 10.57 -7.35 14.13
CA PRO A 27 11.20 -7.10 15.43
C PRO A 27 10.48 -6.05 16.29
N MET A 28 9.77 -5.09 15.70
CA MET A 28 9.01 -4.08 16.43
C MET A 28 7.73 -4.63 17.07
N PHE A 29 7.25 -5.78 16.60
CA PHE A 29 6.11 -6.51 17.15
C PHE A 29 6.52 -7.63 18.12
N LEU A 30 7.81 -7.76 18.45
CA LEU A 30 8.33 -8.86 19.28
C LEU A 30 7.99 -8.73 20.78
N TRP A 31 7.10 -7.81 21.17
CA TRP A 31 6.71 -7.58 22.56
C TRP A 31 6.05 -8.79 23.23
N ALA A 32 5.55 -9.76 22.45
CA ALA A 32 4.99 -11.03 22.93
C ALA A 32 5.98 -12.21 22.95
N GLY A 33 7.24 -12.02 22.53
CA GLY A 33 8.28 -13.07 22.55
C GLY A 33 8.19 -14.15 21.46
N ASP A 34 7.14 -14.15 20.63
CA ASP A 34 6.96 -15.08 19.52
C ASP A 34 7.21 -14.38 18.18
N LEU A 35 8.27 -14.80 17.47
CA LEU A 35 8.64 -14.24 16.17
C LEU A 35 7.59 -14.54 15.07
N ALA A 36 6.94 -15.70 15.12
CA ALA A 36 5.91 -16.04 14.14
C ALA A 36 4.70 -15.13 14.32
N LEU A 37 4.28 -14.92 15.56
CA LEU A 37 3.21 -13.98 15.90
C LEU A 37 3.59 -12.53 15.54
N ALA A 38 4.83 -12.11 15.83
CA ALA A 38 5.31 -10.78 15.49
C ALA A 38 5.33 -10.54 13.96
N ARG A 39 5.72 -11.56 13.19
CA ARG A 39 5.66 -11.52 11.73
C ARG A 39 4.22 -11.45 11.23
N ALA A 40 3.30 -12.22 11.82
CA ALA A 40 1.88 -12.17 11.48
C ALA A 40 1.28 -10.78 11.76
N ALA A 41 1.58 -10.19 12.92
CA ALA A 41 1.14 -8.84 13.27
C ALA A 41 1.70 -7.77 12.30
N ALA A 42 2.97 -7.90 11.88
CA ALA A 42 3.55 -7.01 10.87
C ALA A 42 2.84 -7.13 9.51
N ILE A 43 2.50 -8.35 9.09
CA ILE A 43 1.74 -8.61 7.86
C ILE A 43 0.35 -7.99 7.94
N GLU A 44 -0.38 -8.27 9.01
CA GLU A 44 -1.74 -7.77 9.22
C GLU A 44 -1.79 -6.25 9.27
N THR A 45 -0.86 -5.63 10.01
CA THR A 45 -0.78 -4.16 10.11
C THR A 45 -0.45 -3.54 8.76
N LEU A 46 0.46 -4.15 7.99
CA LEU A 46 0.82 -3.65 6.66
C LEU A 46 -0.32 -3.80 5.66
N ALA A 47 -1.08 -4.91 5.74
CA ALA A 47 -2.23 -5.17 4.88
C ALA A 47 -3.39 -4.19 5.10
N ALA A 48 -3.47 -3.53 6.26
CA ALA A 48 -4.43 -2.46 6.51
C ALA A 48 -4.19 -1.20 5.65
N TYR A 49 -3.01 -1.08 5.02
CA TYR A 49 -2.70 0.00 4.10
C TYR A 49 -2.98 -0.43 2.65
N SER A 50 -3.66 0.43 1.88
CA SER A 50 -3.91 0.20 0.45
C SER A 50 -2.64 0.45 -0.37
N VAL A 51 -1.73 -0.51 -0.38
CA VAL A 51 -0.44 -0.39 -1.06
C VAL A 51 -0.58 -0.70 -2.56
N ALA A 52 -0.64 0.33 -3.40
CA ALA A 52 -0.73 0.19 -4.87
C ALA A 52 0.63 0.22 -5.61
N SER A 53 1.71 0.54 -4.90
CA SER A 53 3.07 0.71 -5.46
C SER A 53 4.17 0.45 -4.42
N HIS A 54 5.41 0.22 -4.87
CA HIS A 54 6.57 0.13 -3.97
C HIS A 54 6.78 1.41 -3.13
N ARG A 55 6.44 2.59 -3.68
CA ARG A 55 6.56 3.85 -2.94
C ARG A 55 5.54 3.93 -1.81
N SER A 56 4.28 3.55 -2.07
CA SER A 56 3.25 3.45 -1.03
C SER A 56 3.59 2.39 0.01
N LEU A 57 4.23 1.29 -0.40
CA LEU A 57 4.68 0.23 0.51
C LEU A 57 5.69 0.77 1.53
N ILE A 58 6.72 1.46 1.04
CA ILE A 58 7.74 2.07 1.90
C ILE A 58 7.14 3.18 2.78
N ALA A 59 6.19 3.96 2.26
CA ALA A 59 5.51 4.99 3.04
C ALA A 59 4.69 4.37 4.19
N ALA A 60 3.88 3.34 3.91
CA ALA A 60 3.11 2.61 4.91
C ALA A 60 4.02 1.99 5.98
N ALA A 61 5.11 1.33 5.58
CA ALA A 61 6.09 0.77 6.50
C ALA A 61 6.70 1.83 7.43
N LYS A 62 6.99 3.03 6.91
CA LYS A 62 7.49 4.15 7.72
C LYS A 62 6.45 4.67 8.70
N VAL A 63 5.18 4.75 8.32
CA VAL A 63 4.09 5.13 9.24
C VAL A 63 4.07 4.17 10.42
N ILE A 64 3.98 2.86 10.14
CA ILE A 64 3.95 1.81 11.17
C ILE A 64 5.18 1.90 12.08
N ALA A 65 6.37 2.02 11.50
CA ALA A 65 7.61 2.11 12.28
C ALA A 65 7.66 3.36 13.17
N PHE A 66 7.25 4.52 12.67
CA PHE A 66 7.24 5.75 13.47
C PHE A 66 6.16 5.71 14.56
N ASP A 67 4.99 5.15 14.30
CA ASP A 67 3.92 5.02 15.29
C ASP A 67 4.36 4.09 16.43
N LEU A 68 4.92 2.91 16.11
CA LEU A 68 5.45 1.99 17.13
C LEU A 68 6.61 2.61 17.92
N ALA A 69 7.54 3.29 17.25
CA ALA A 69 8.66 3.96 17.93
C ALA A 69 8.18 5.12 18.83
N THR A 70 7.11 5.81 18.43
CA THR A 70 6.44 6.84 19.24
C THR A 70 5.89 6.24 20.53
N LEU A 71 5.14 5.14 20.43
CA LEU A 71 4.61 4.42 21.59
C LEU A 71 5.73 3.93 22.52
N CYS A 72 6.79 3.34 21.97
CA CYS A 72 7.96 2.91 22.73
C CYS A 72 8.63 4.08 23.47
N SER A 73 8.81 5.22 22.81
CA SER A 73 9.43 6.40 23.42
C SER A 73 8.57 6.99 24.54
N LEU A 74 7.25 7.03 24.36
CA LEU A 74 6.31 7.46 25.39
C LEU A 74 6.33 6.52 26.59
N SER A 75 6.25 5.20 26.35
CA SER A 75 6.34 4.19 27.40
C SER A 75 7.63 4.30 28.21
N GLN A 76 8.79 4.42 27.54
CA GLN A 76 10.07 4.59 28.23
C GLN A 76 10.11 5.89 29.05
N SER A 77 9.46 6.96 28.59
CA SER A 77 9.40 8.24 29.31
C SER A 77 8.58 8.21 30.60
N MET A 78 7.85 7.11 30.85
CA MET A 78 7.00 6.90 32.02
C MET A 78 7.65 5.99 33.08
N ALA A 79 8.89 5.53 32.86
CA ALA A 79 9.60 4.72 33.86
C ALA A 79 9.80 5.49 35.18
N GLU A 80 9.59 4.83 36.31
CA GLU A 80 9.57 5.46 37.65
C GLU A 80 10.90 6.13 38.02
N ASP A 81 12.03 5.55 37.59
CA ASP A 81 13.38 6.01 37.95
C ASP A 81 14.09 6.79 36.82
N ILE A 82 13.34 7.38 35.90
CA ILE A 82 13.93 8.11 34.79
C ILE A 82 14.34 9.53 35.18
N ALA A 83 15.56 9.94 34.78
CA ALA A 83 15.98 11.32 34.92
C ALA A 83 15.05 12.26 34.10
N VAL A 84 14.64 13.38 34.70
CA VAL A 84 13.70 14.34 34.07
C VAL A 84 14.15 14.77 32.66
N VAL A 85 15.44 15.06 32.49
CA VAL A 85 16.01 15.45 31.18
C VAL A 85 15.83 14.35 30.13
N LEU A 86 15.97 13.08 30.53
CA LEU A 86 15.78 11.94 29.64
C LEU A 86 14.31 11.76 29.28
N ALA A 87 13.39 11.89 30.24
CA ALA A 87 11.95 11.85 29.98
C ALA A 87 11.51 12.94 28.98
N LEU A 88 12.00 14.17 29.15
CA LEU A 88 11.72 15.27 28.23
C LEU A 88 12.25 14.98 26.82
N ARG A 89 13.47 14.43 26.72
CA ARG A 89 14.06 14.04 25.43
C ARG A 89 13.24 12.95 24.73
N LEU A 90 12.81 11.93 25.44
CA LEU A 90 12.00 10.84 24.89
C LEU A 90 10.64 11.35 24.39
N ARG A 91 10.00 12.27 25.12
CA ARG A 91 8.75 12.93 24.68
C ARG A 91 8.98 13.81 23.44
N GLY A 92 10.10 14.52 23.38
CA GLY A 92 10.50 15.28 22.18
C GLY A 92 10.73 14.39 20.96
N ASN A 93 11.35 13.22 21.15
CA ASN A 93 11.52 12.22 20.11
C ASN A 93 10.18 11.67 19.63
N ALA A 94 9.27 11.32 20.55
CA ALA A 94 7.92 10.86 20.24
C ALA A 94 7.17 11.86 19.35
N ASN A 95 7.16 13.14 19.72
CA ASN A 95 6.54 14.20 18.90
C ASN A 95 7.20 14.35 17.52
N SER A 96 8.52 14.14 17.41
CA SER A 96 9.22 14.23 16.12
C SER A 96 8.87 13.05 15.20
N MET A 97 8.72 11.85 15.77
CA MET A 97 8.31 10.64 15.03
C MET A 97 6.85 10.70 14.62
N ASP A 98 5.95 11.17 15.48
CA ASP A 98 4.54 11.38 15.15
C ASP A 98 4.37 12.32 13.94
N ARG A 99 5.10 13.45 13.93
CA ARG A 99 5.17 14.35 12.75
C ARG A 99 5.77 13.70 11.51
N ALA A 100 6.67 12.74 11.67
CA ALA A 100 7.22 11.99 10.55
C ALA A 100 6.20 10.98 10.00
N ALA A 101 5.46 10.30 10.87
CA ALA A 101 4.36 9.41 10.49
C ALA A 101 3.28 10.19 9.72
N GLU A 102 2.83 11.33 10.24
CA GLU A 102 1.85 12.22 9.61
C GLU A 102 2.27 12.61 8.18
N ARG A 103 3.52 13.02 7.98
CA ARG A 103 4.05 13.35 6.64
C ARG A 103 4.03 12.16 5.69
N ASN A 104 4.29 10.95 6.18
CA ASN A 104 4.20 9.74 5.35
C ASN A 104 2.75 9.38 5.03
N ARG A 105 1.80 9.56 5.96
CA ARG A 105 0.35 9.40 5.71
C ARG A 105 -0.14 10.37 4.63
N GLN A 106 0.23 11.65 4.71
CA GLN A 106 -0.08 12.64 3.67
C GLN A 106 0.52 12.28 2.30
N ALA A 107 1.75 11.76 2.27
CA ALA A 107 2.38 11.31 1.05
C ALA A 107 1.66 10.09 0.44
N LEU A 108 1.17 9.18 1.29
CA LEU A 108 0.38 8.02 0.88
C LEU A 108 -0.95 8.43 0.28
N GLU A 109 -1.72 9.27 0.98
CA GLU A 109 -3.00 9.81 0.47
C GLU A 109 -2.82 10.54 -0.88
N THR A 110 -1.75 11.32 -1.01
CA THR A 110 -1.44 12.02 -2.26
C THR A 110 -1.17 11.03 -3.40
N ALA A 111 -0.41 9.97 -3.12
CA ALA A 111 -0.11 8.93 -4.10
C ALA A 111 -1.37 8.14 -4.50
N GLU A 112 -2.22 7.78 -3.54
CA GLU A 112 -3.50 7.10 -3.78
C GLU A 112 -4.45 7.95 -4.63
N ARG A 113 -4.59 9.24 -4.31
CA ARG A 113 -5.38 10.17 -5.12
C ARG A 113 -4.84 10.31 -6.54
N ALA A 114 -3.53 10.40 -6.70
CA ALA A 114 -2.89 10.47 -8.02
C ALA A 114 -3.13 9.18 -8.82
N ALA A 115 -3.02 8.01 -8.19
CA ALA A 115 -3.28 6.73 -8.83
C ALA A 115 -4.76 6.58 -9.24
N ALA A 116 -5.70 6.97 -8.37
CA ALA A 116 -7.13 6.96 -8.67
C ALA A 116 -7.48 7.88 -9.85
N LEU A 117 -6.89 9.08 -9.89
CA LEU A 117 -7.07 10.01 -11.00
C LEU A 117 -6.49 9.46 -12.32
N ALA A 118 -5.31 8.85 -12.27
CA ALA A 118 -4.69 8.22 -13.44
C ALA A 118 -5.55 7.07 -13.99
N ALA A 119 -6.07 6.21 -13.11
CA ALA A 119 -6.95 5.11 -13.49
C ALA A 119 -8.26 5.61 -14.13
N LYS A 120 -8.90 6.62 -13.53
CA LYS A 120 -10.10 7.25 -14.11
C LYS A 120 -9.83 7.86 -15.48
N THR A 121 -8.69 8.53 -15.64
CA THR A 121 -8.29 9.14 -16.91
C THR A 121 -8.07 8.07 -17.98
N ALA A 122 -7.36 6.98 -17.65
CA ALA A 122 -7.15 5.86 -18.57
C ALA A 122 -8.48 5.25 -19.04
N HIS A 123 -9.42 5.03 -18.12
CA HIS A 123 -10.75 4.51 -18.46
C HIS A 123 -11.52 5.44 -19.42
N CYS A 124 -11.57 6.75 -19.14
CA CYS A 124 -12.21 7.71 -20.04
C CYS A 124 -11.54 7.76 -21.42
N THR A 125 -10.21 7.61 -21.50
CA THR A 125 -9.51 7.59 -22.79
C THR A 125 -9.81 6.33 -23.60
N GLU A 126 -9.96 5.17 -22.95
CA GLU A 126 -10.32 3.91 -23.60
C GLU A 126 -11.75 3.98 -24.15
N GLU A 127 -12.69 4.49 -23.35
CA GLU A 127 -14.08 4.71 -23.76
C GLU A 127 -14.18 5.67 -24.96
N ALA A 128 -13.45 6.80 -24.92
CA ALA A 128 -13.39 7.74 -26.02
C ALA A 128 -12.78 7.13 -27.30
N ALA A 129 -11.77 6.28 -27.17
CA ALA A 129 -11.16 5.58 -28.30
C ALA A 129 -12.13 4.58 -28.93
N ALA A 130 -12.89 3.84 -28.12
CA ALA A 130 -13.92 2.91 -28.59
C ALA A 130 -15.04 3.64 -29.34
N ALA A 131 -15.58 4.73 -28.77
CA ALA A 131 -16.62 5.54 -29.41
C ALA A 131 -16.13 6.14 -30.74
N ALA A 132 -14.87 6.61 -30.81
CA ALA A 132 -14.28 7.12 -32.04
C ALA A 132 -14.12 6.03 -33.11
N ALA A 133 -13.80 4.80 -32.72
CA ALA A 133 -13.70 3.66 -33.65
C ALA A 133 -15.07 3.29 -34.23
N GLU A 134 -16.12 3.26 -33.39
CA GLU A 134 -17.50 3.01 -33.81
C GLU A 134 -17.99 4.09 -34.79
N ALA A 135 -17.78 5.36 -34.47
CA ALA A 135 -18.16 6.48 -35.34
C ALA A 135 -17.46 6.39 -36.71
N ARG A 136 -16.17 6.04 -36.74
CA ARG A 136 -15.42 5.83 -38.00
C ARG A 136 -15.99 4.66 -38.81
N GLN A 137 -16.42 3.59 -38.16
CA GLN A 137 -17.05 2.46 -38.83
C GLN A 137 -18.39 2.87 -39.46
N ALA A 138 -19.25 3.55 -38.71
CA ALA A 138 -20.53 4.03 -39.19
C ALA A 138 -20.39 4.96 -40.42
N VAL A 139 -19.40 5.85 -40.42
CA VAL A 139 -19.09 6.73 -41.56
C VAL A 139 -18.63 5.93 -42.78
N ARG A 140 -17.78 4.91 -42.60
CA ARG A 140 -17.36 4.03 -43.70
C ARG A 140 -18.55 3.29 -44.30
N ASP A 141 -19.44 2.76 -43.47
CA ASP A 141 -20.61 2.01 -43.92
C ASP A 141 -21.64 2.90 -44.61
N ALA A 142 -21.83 4.14 -44.14
CA ALA A 142 -22.68 5.13 -44.80
C ALA A 142 -22.13 5.51 -46.19
N LYS A 143 -20.81 5.73 -46.28
CA LYS A 143 -20.14 6.03 -47.56
C LYS A 143 -20.17 4.86 -48.55
N ALA A 144 -20.11 3.62 -48.06
CA ALA A 144 -20.27 2.44 -48.90
C ALA A 144 -21.70 2.33 -49.45
N ARG A 145 -22.71 2.59 -48.62
CA ARG A 145 -24.13 2.58 -49.02
C ARG A 145 -24.45 3.60 -50.11
N THR A 146 -23.98 4.84 -49.98
CA THR A 146 -24.21 5.88 -51.00
C THR A 146 -23.52 5.59 -52.33
N ARG A 147 -22.40 4.85 -52.33
CA ARG A 147 -21.72 4.41 -53.56
C ARG A 147 -22.39 3.21 -54.23
N ALA A 148 -23.18 2.42 -53.51
CA ALA A 148 -23.83 1.21 -54.01
C ALA A 148 -25.25 1.45 -54.55
N MET A 149 -25.84 2.64 -54.37
CA MET A 149 -27.09 3.01 -55.02
C MET A 149 -26.83 3.37 -56.49
N PRO A 150 -27.39 2.61 -57.46
CA PRO A 150 -27.34 3.01 -58.86
C PRO A 150 -28.21 4.25 -59.08
N ALA A 151 -27.74 5.13 -59.97
CA ALA A 151 -28.42 6.36 -60.38
C ALA A 151 -29.74 6.11 -61.11
#